data_AF-A0A2T9XAF2-F1
#
_entry.id   AF-A0A2T9XAF2-F1
#
_cell.length_a   1.000
_cell.length_b   1.000
_cell.length_c   1.000
_cell.angle_alpha   90.00
_cell.angle_beta   90.00
_cell.angle_gamma   90.00
#
_symmetry.space_group_name_H-M   'P 1'
#
loop_
_entity.id
_entity.type
_entity.pdbx_description
1 polymer ?
#
loop_
_entity_poly.entity_id
_entity_poly.type
_entity_poly.pdbx_seq_one_letter_code
_entity_poly.pdbx_strand_id
1 'polypeptide(L)'
;ISFVGAMYTLGIPPEIIGLSSLSKLSEEEWDFLKENYIMFNHDLNESGKYVNLDALEYLKEIWNIDDEVINKIKEDIKFAESIGIKIGGNDYESKKHVLLSSLALLACKEKKYDEMKEYIKEMALIRKSLG
;
A
#
# COMPACT_ATOMS: atom_id res chain seq x y z
N ILE A 1 -0.34 5.71 13.66
CA ILE A 1 0.85 4.87 13.94
C ILE A 1 0.54 3.39 13.74
N SER A 2 -0.07 2.64 14.67
CA SER A 2 -0.20 1.17 14.52
C SER A 2 -0.96 0.72 13.27
N PHE A 3 -2.04 1.43 12.92
CA PHE A 3 -2.80 1.16 11.69
C PHE A 3 -1.94 1.35 10.44
N VAL A 4 -1.33 2.53 10.28
CA VAL A 4 -0.46 2.86 9.14
C VAL A 4 0.70 1.87 9.05
N GLY A 5 1.39 1.60 10.16
CA GLY A 5 2.49 0.64 10.19
C GLY A 5 2.08 -0.78 9.79
N ALA A 6 0.90 -1.23 10.22
CA ALA A 6 0.35 -2.51 9.80
C ALA A 6 0.04 -2.50 8.29
N MET A 7 -0.62 -1.47 7.78
CA MET A 7 -0.99 -1.37 6.37
C MET A 7 0.23 -1.34 5.43
N TYR A 8 1.26 -0.58 5.78
CA TYR A 8 2.55 -0.64 5.07
C TYR A 8 3.23 -2.01 5.19
N THR A 9 3.15 -2.69 6.34
CA THR A 9 3.66 -4.06 6.51
C THR A 9 2.94 -5.05 5.61
N LEU A 10 1.62 -4.92 5.49
CA LEU A 10 0.80 -5.71 4.56
C LEU A 10 1.05 -5.35 3.10
N GLY A 11 1.85 -4.31 2.81
CA GLY A 11 2.11 -3.86 1.45
C GLY A 11 0.90 -3.19 0.79
N ILE A 12 -0.02 -2.66 1.59
CA ILE A 12 -1.20 -1.92 1.12
C ILE A 12 -1.22 -0.59 1.86
N PRO A 13 -0.45 0.41 1.43
CA PRO A 13 -0.43 1.73 2.03
C PRO A 13 -1.85 2.31 2.15
N PRO A 14 -2.23 2.84 3.32
CA PRO A 14 -3.60 3.30 3.56
C PRO A 14 -4.01 4.48 2.66
N GLU A 15 -3.04 5.23 2.12
CA GLU A 15 -3.27 6.34 1.19
C GLU A 15 -3.86 5.89 -0.14
N ILE A 16 -3.66 4.63 -0.53
CA ILE A 16 -4.20 4.07 -1.78
C ILE A 16 -5.66 3.63 -1.59
N ILE A 17 -6.06 3.27 -0.37
CA ILE A 17 -7.37 2.70 -0.10
C ILE A 17 -8.46 3.76 -0.26
N GLY A 18 -9.49 3.41 -1.04
CA GLY A 18 -10.62 4.29 -1.34
C GLY A 18 -10.35 5.32 -2.44
N LEU A 19 -9.18 5.32 -3.08
CA LEU A 19 -8.88 6.24 -4.18
C LEU A 19 -9.88 6.13 -5.34
N SER A 20 -10.38 4.92 -5.63
CA SER A 20 -11.38 4.69 -6.68
C SER A 20 -12.67 5.48 -6.45
N SER A 21 -12.97 5.91 -5.21
CA SER A 21 -14.13 6.75 -4.93
C SER A 21 -14.07 8.11 -5.63
N LEU A 22 -12.85 8.60 -5.93
CA LEU A 22 -12.63 9.86 -6.63
C LEU A 22 -12.98 9.78 -8.12
N SER A 23 -13.17 8.58 -8.68
CA SER A 23 -13.67 8.39 -10.06
C SER A 23 -15.06 9.00 -10.29
N LYS A 24 -15.79 9.32 -9.22
CA LYS A 24 -17.12 9.93 -9.27
C LYS A 24 -17.09 11.46 -9.36
N LEU A 25 -15.92 12.07 -9.17
CA LEU A 25 -15.77 13.52 -9.26
C LEU A 25 -15.94 13.98 -10.70
N SER A 26 -16.63 15.10 -10.87
CA SER A 26 -16.65 15.85 -12.13
C SER A 26 -15.27 16.46 -12.42
N GLU A 27 -15.05 16.91 -13.66
CA GLU A 27 -13.80 17.57 -14.04
C GLU A 27 -13.53 18.84 -13.19
N GLU A 28 -14.57 19.63 -12.91
CA GLU A 28 -14.46 20.83 -12.08
C GLU A 28 -14.03 20.50 -10.64
N GLU A 29 -14.63 19.46 -10.04
CA GLU A 29 -14.26 19.00 -8.69
C GLU A 29 -12.85 18.39 -8.66
N TRP A 30 -12.45 17.71 -9.72
CA TRP A 30 -11.12 17.14 -9.87
C TRP A 30 -10.04 18.22 -9.99
N ASP A 31 -10.30 19.28 -10.77
CA ASP A 31 -9.43 20.44 -10.88
C ASP A 31 -9.34 21.19 -9.56
N PHE A 32 -10.48 21.41 -8.88
CA PHE A 32 -10.50 21.98 -7.54
C PHE A 32 -9.65 21.17 -6.53
N LEU A 33 -9.74 19.83 -6.56
CA LEU A 33 -8.92 18.97 -5.70
C LEU A 33 -7.42 19.17 -5.97
N LYS A 34 -7.00 19.15 -7.24
CA LYS A 34 -5.60 19.30 -7.63
C LYS A 34 -5.04 20.69 -7.28
N GLU A 35 -5.84 21.73 -7.40
CA GLU A 35 -5.45 23.10 -7.06
C GLU A 35 -5.26 23.29 -5.55
N ASN A 36 -6.09 22.65 -4.73
CA ASN A 36 -6.06 22.82 -3.28
C ASN A 36 -5.12 21.82 -2.58
N TYR A 37 -5.01 20.59 -3.08
CA TYR A 37 -4.11 19.58 -2.53
C TYR A 37 -2.84 19.45 -3.39
N ILE A 38 -1.95 20.42 -3.22
CA ILE A 38 -0.71 20.57 -4.00
C ILE A 38 0.17 19.30 -3.97
N MET A 39 0.22 18.61 -2.82
CA MET A 39 1.05 17.43 -2.61
C MET A 39 0.37 16.10 -2.96
N PHE A 40 -0.87 16.11 -3.45
CA PHE A 40 -1.66 14.91 -3.73
C PHE A 40 -0.88 13.88 -4.56
N ASN A 41 -0.34 14.30 -5.70
CA ASN A 41 0.42 13.41 -6.58
C ASN A 41 1.72 12.92 -5.94
N HIS A 42 2.39 13.78 -5.18
CA HIS A 42 3.65 13.41 -4.52
C HIS A 42 3.38 12.34 -3.46
N ASP A 43 2.40 12.55 -2.59
CA ASP A 43 2.12 11.67 -1.46
C ASP A 43 1.63 10.30 -1.93
N LEU A 44 0.80 10.27 -2.98
CA LEU A 44 0.39 9.02 -3.63
C LEU A 44 1.52 8.31 -4.37
N ASN A 45 2.46 9.04 -4.98
CA ASN A 45 3.63 8.41 -5.59
C ASN A 45 4.61 7.88 -4.54
N GLU A 46 4.77 8.54 -3.40
CA GLU A 46 5.61 8.05 -2.32
C GLU A 46 5.01 6.79 -1.67
N SER A 47 3.69 6.77 -1.41
CA SER A 47 3.02 5.57 -0.87
C SER A 47 2.95 4.45 -1.91
N GLY A 48 2.61 4.75 -3.16
CA GLY A 48 2.45 3.80 -4.27
C GLY A 48 3.67 2.90 -4.52
N LYS A 49 4.89 3.38 -4.20
CA LYS A 49 6.13 2.59 -4.30
C LYS A 49 6.14 1.33 -3.43
N TYR A 50 5.40 1.34 -2.33
CA TYR A 50 5.39 0.27 -1.33
C TYR A 50 4.21 -0.70 -1.50
N VAL A 51 3.38 -0.51 -2.51
CA VAL A 51 2.30 -1.44 -2.86
C VAL A 51 2.88 -2.78 -3.28
N ASN A 52 2.41 -3.85 -2.64
CA ASN A 52 2.76 -5.23 -2.92
C ASN A 52 1.52 -5.98 -3.42
N LEU A 53 1.45 -6.26 -4.71
CA LEU A 53 0.30 -6.97 -5.29
C LEU A 53 0.22 -8.42 -4.81
N ASP A 54 1.38 -9.07 -4.59
CA ASP A 54 1.46 -10.45 -4.12
C ASP A 54 0.91 -10.59 -2.69
N ALA A 55 0.95 -9.50 -1.90
CA ALA A 55 0.38 -9.49 -0.56
C ALA A 55 -1.11 -9.82 -0.52
N LEU A 56 -1.86 -9.47 -1.58
CA LEU A 56 -3.30 -9.72 -1.67
C LEU A 56 -3.62 -11.22 -1.65
N GLU A 57 -2.73 -12.07 -2.15
CA GLU A 57 -2.90 -13.52 -2.10
C GLU A 57 -2.70 -14.02 -0.66
N TYR A 58 -1.65 -13.55 0.02
CA TYR A 58 -1.42 -13.89 1.43
C TYR A 58 -2.55 -13.43 2.36
N LEU A 59 -3.18 -12.28 2.08
CA LEU A 59 -4.32 -11.82 2.88
C LEU A 59 -5.48 -12.83 2.87
N LYS A 60 -5.76 -13.44 1.72
CA LYS A 60 -6.77 -14.49 1.59
C LYS A 60 -6.36 -15.74 2.35
N GLU A 61 -5.11 -16.16 2.21
CA GLU A 61 -4.63 -17.40 2.84
C GLU A 61 -4.57 -17.31 4.37
N ILE A 62 -4.14 -16.17 4.92
CA ILE A 62 -3.90 -16.02 6.36
C ILE A 62 -5.20 -15.69 7.11
N TRP A 63 -6.01 -14.79 6.56
CA TRP A 63 -7.17 -14.22 7.27
C TRP A 63 -8.51 -14.50 6.59
N ASN A 64 -8.52 -15.24 5.48
CA ASN A 64 -9.74 -15.54 4.72
C ASN A 64 -10.53 -14.28 4.35
N ILE A 65 -9.80 -13.23 3.91
CA ILE A 65 -10.41 -11.98 3.44
C ILE A 65 -11.25 -12.25 2.18
N ASP A 66 -12.46 -11.71 2.17
CA ASP A 66 -13.41 -11.89 1.06
C ASP A 66 -12.87 -11.35 -0.27
N ASP A 67 -13.21 -12.05 -1.35
CA ASP A 67 -12.86 -11.65 -2.71
C ASP A 67 -13.37 -10.24 -3.06
N GLU A 68 -14.53 -9.84 -2.51
CA GLU A 68 -15.08 -8.50 -2.71
C GLU A 68 -14.13 -7.41 -2.17
N VAL A 69 -13.54 -7.63 -0.99
CA VAL A 69 -12.61 -6.67 -0.37
C VAL A 69 -11.32 -6.58 -1.17
N ILE A 70 -10.78 -7.74 -1.58
CA ILE A 70 -9.57 -7.78 -2.42
C ILE A 70 -9.83 -7.10 -3.77
N ASN A 71 -11.01 -7.28 -4.36
CA ASN A 71 -11.36 -6.63 -5.61
C ASN A 71 -11.45 -5.11 -5.46
N LYS A 72 -12.02 -4.59 -4.37
CA LYS A 72 -12.04 -3.14 -4.07
C LYS A 72 -10.63 -2.56 -3.97
N ILE A 73 -9.72 -3.25 -3.29
CA ILE A 73 -8.31 -2.81 -3.19
C ILE A 73 -7.64 -2.81 -4.59
N LYS A 74 -7.92 -3.83 -5.42
CA LYS A 74 -7.42 -3.87 -6.80
C LYS A 74 -7.99 -2.74 -7.66
N GLU A 75 -9.25 -2.37 -7.46
CA GLU A 75 -9.88 -1.22 -8.13
C GLU A 75 -9.21 0.09 -7.73
N ASP A 76 -8.91 0.29 -6.45
CA ASP A 76 -8.18 1.44 -5.94
C ASP A 76 -6.78 1.55 -6.56
N ILE A 77 -6.04 0.44 -6.61
CA ILE A 77 -4.70 0.40 -7.22
C ILE A 77 -4.77 0.73 -8.71
N LYS A 78 -5.71 0.12 -9.45
CA LYS A 78 -5.91 0.42 -10.88
C LYS A 78 -6.30 1.87 -11.12
N PHE A 79 -7.14 2.42 -10.26
CA PHE A 79 -7.53 3.83 -10.35
C PHE A 79 -6.32 4.73 -10.12
N ALA A 80 -5.49 4.44 -9.11
CA ALA A 80 -4.24 5.15 -8.86
C ALA A 80 -3.32 5.14 -10.10
N GLU A 81 -3.16 3.99 -10.77
CA GLU A 81 -2.41 3.91 -12.04
C GLU A 81 -3.03 4.78 -13.14
N SER A 82 -4.37 4.79 -13.25
CA SER A 82 -5.10 5.55 -14.27
C SER A 82 -4.91 7.06 -14.17
N ILE A 83 -4.68 7.57 -12.95
CA ILE A 83 -4.41 8.99 -12.68
C ILE A 83 -2.90 9.32 -12.67
N GLY A 84 -2.05 8.36 -13.03
CA GLY A 84 -0.61 8.55 -13.21
C GLY A 84 0.25 8.28 -11.98
N ILE A 85 -0.29 7.63 -10.94
CA ILE A 85 0.50 7.20 -9.77
C ILE A 85 1.30 5.94 -10.11
N LYS A 86 2.58 5.93 -9.75
CA LYS A 86 3.45 4.76 -9.94
C LYS A 86 3.22 3.74 -8.83
N ILE A 87 2.69 2.58 -9.21
CA ILE A 87 2.54 1.43 -8.34
C ILE A 87 3.79 0.56 -8.42
N GLY A 88 4.40 0.29 -7.26
CA GLY A 88 5.67 -0.42 -7.16
C GLY A 88 6.88 0.48 -7.46
N GLY A 89 7.80 0.58 -6.51
CA GLY A 89 9.01 1.37 -6.67
C GLY A 89 10.10 0.63 -7.46
N ASN A 90 10.86 1.38 -8.28
CA ASN A 90 11.95 0.83 -9.08
C ASN A 90 13.31 0.90 -8.39
N ASP A 91 13.43 1.71 -7.33
CA ASP A 91 14.63 1.84 -6.52
C ASP A 91 14.82 0.64 -5.57
N TYR A 92 16.05 0.51 -5.07
CA TYR A 92 16.44 -0.59 -4.20
C TYR A 92 15.62 -0.64 -2.90
N GLU A 93 15.37 0.51 -2.28
CA GLU A 93 14.70 0.61 -0.98
C GLU A 93 13.23 0.18 -1.09
N SER A 94 12.52 0.68 -2.12
CA SER A 94 11.14 0.28 -2.38
C SER A 94 11.02 -1.22 -2.69
N LYS A 95 11.93 -1.77 -3.50
CA LYS A 95 11.96 -3.22 -3.79
C LYS A 95 12.27 -4.05 -2.55
N LYS A 96 13.21 -3.59 -1.73
CA LYS A 96 13.54 -4.22 -0.44
C LYS A 96 12.31 -4.22 0.47
N HIS A 97 11.57 -3.10 0.55
CA HIS A 97 10.36 -3.02 1.35
C HIS A 97 9.27 -3.98 0.86
N VAL A 98 8.99 -4.03 -0.44
CA VAL A 98 8.00 -4.96 -1.01
C VAL A 98 8.37 -6.41 -0.70
N LEU A 99 9.65 -6.78 -0.86
CA LEU A 99 10.14 -8.12 -0.48
C LEU A 99 9.94 -8.40 1.02
N LEU A 100 10.30 -7.45 1.88
CA LEU A 100 10.12 -7.58 3.33
C LEU A 100 8.65 -7.70 3.72
N SER A 101 7.74 -7.04 2.99
CA SER A 101 6.30 -7.19 3.18
C SER A 101 5.85 -8.63 2.89
N SER A 102 6.26 -9.21 1.77
CA SER A 102 5.98 -10.62 1.46
C SER A 102 6.58 -11.57 2.52
N LEU A 103 7.82 -11.32 2.96
CA LEU A 103 8.46 -12.11 4.01
C LEU A 103 7.74 -11.97 5.37
N ALA A 104 7.25 -10.79 5.71
CA ALA A 104 6.49 -10.56 6.94
C ALA A 104 5.16 -11.31 6.94
N LEU A 105 4.46 -11.35 5.79
CA LEU A 105 3.22 -12.11 5.62
C LEU A 105 3.47 -13.62 5.70
N LEU A 106 4.52 -14.11 5.04
CA LEU A 106 4.95 -15.51 5.15
C LEU A 106 5.33 -15.89 6.60
N ALA A 107 6.10 -15.05 7.28
CA ALA A 107 6.46 -15.26 8.68
C ALA A 107 5.20 -15.27 9.57
N CYS A 108 4.21 -14.43 9.28
CA CYS A 108 2.92 -14.43 9.96
C CYS A 108 2.17 -15.76 9.77
N LYS A 109 2.10 -16.24 8.52
CA LYS A 109 1.48 -17.54 8.15
C LYS A 109 2.13 -18.70 8.90
N GLU A 110 3.46 -18.71 8.97
CA GLU A 110 4.25 -19.76 9.64
C GLU A 110 4.41 -19.54 11.16
N LYS A 111 3.75 -18.52 11.74
CA LYS A 111 3.82 -18.15 13.18
C LYS A 111 5.24 -17.85 13.68
N LYS A 112 6.11 -17.38 12.80
CA LYS A 112 7.50 -16.95 13.08
C LYS A 112 7.54 -15.49 13.50
N TYR A 113 6.97 -15.18 14.67
CA TYR A 113 6.74 -13.80 15.10
C TYR A 113 8.02 -12.99 15.34
N ASP A 114 9.13 -13.62 15.71
CA ASP A 114 10.39 -12.91 15.91
C ASP A 114 10.98 -12.44 14.58
N GLU A 115 10.94 -13.28 13.53
CA GLU A 115 11.32 -12.87 12.17
C GLU A 115 10.42 -11.74 11.66
N MET A 116 9.10 -11.87 11.87
CA MET A 116 8.12 -10.85 11.48
C MET A 116 8.42 -9.48 12.10
N LYS A 117 8.77 -9.43 13.40
CA LYS A 117 9.12 -8.16 14.08
C LYS A 117 10.33 -7.49 13.44
N GLU A 118 11.35 -8.27 13.08
CA GLU A 118 12.54 -7.69 12.45
C GLU A 118 12.26 -7.20 11.03
N TYR A 119 11.44 -7.92 10.26
CA TYR A 119 11.00 -7.41 8.95
C TYR A 119 10.20 -6.10 9.07
N ILE A 120 9.29 -6.00 10.05
CA ILE A 120 8.53 -4.77 10.31
C ILE A 120 9.45 -3.60 10.67
N LYS A 121 10.44 -3.85 11.52
CA LYS A 121 11.43 -2.86 11.92
C LYS A 121 12.27 -2.39 10.72
N GLU A 122 12.77 -3.32 9.91
CA GLU A 122 13.53 -2.99 8.70
C GLU A 122 12.69 -2.16 7.72
N MET A 123 11.42 -2.54 7.49
CA MET A 123 10.50 -1.75 6.66
C MET A 123 10.29 -0.34 7.21
N ALA A 124 10.20 -0.19 8.54
CA ALA A 124 10.07 1.11 9.18
C ALA A 124 11.31 1.99 9.00
N LEU A 125 12.51 1.41 9.03
CA LEU A 125 13.75 2.12 8.76
C LEU A 125 13.82 2.61 7.30
N ILE A 126 13.40 1.78 6.34
CA ILE A 126 13.36 2.12 4.91
C ILE A 126 12.48 3.35 4.67
N ARG A 127 11.24 3.33 5.18
CA ARG A 127 10.29 4.45 5.03
C ARG A 127 10.52 5.58 6.05
N LYS A 128 11.52 5.45 6.91
CA LYS A 128 11.89 6.39 7.98
C LYS A 128 10.77 6.69 8.99
N SER A 129 9.78 5.81 9.09
CA SER A 129 8.69 5.90 10.06
C SER A 129 8.12 4.53 10.39
N LEU A 130 7.67 4.32 11.63
CA LEU A 130 6.85 3.16 11.98
C LEU A 130 5.44 3.25 11.39
N GLY A 131 4.95 4.45 11.12
CA GLY A 131 3.68 4.74 10.44
C GLY A 131 3.21 6.14 10.79
#